data_AF-A0A9D4DFE2-F1
#
_entry.id   AF-A0A9D4DFE2-F1
#
_cell.length_a   1.000
_cell.length_b   1.000
_cell.length_c   1.000
_cell.angle_alpha   90.00
_cell.angle_beta   90.00
_cell.angle_gamma   90.00
#
_symmetry.space_group_name_H-M   'P 1'
#
loop_
_entity.id
_entity.type
_entity.pdbx_description
1 polymer ?
#
loop_
_entity_poly.entity_id
_entity_poly.type
_entity_poly.pdbx_seq_one_letter_code
_entity_poly.pdbx_strand_id
1 'polypeptide(L)'
;MEFHDLPEISSITSMVTLDNVHPGSEDQHNGDYLSTLVKKCTTFCKSNDVSDPIHVLKIFQKEIVTGRPLELTEETSSTGIYGETNFILVDRGDLLKTAIEEIRAISDMRKCLEVQFYGEVNTYKV
;
A
#
# COMPACT_ATOMS: atom_id res chain seq x y z
N MET A 1 -31.47 6.14 -17.19
CA MET A 1 -30.88 6.46 -15.86
C MET A 1 -29.41 6.60 -16.12
N GLU A 2 -28.99 7.83 -16.41
CA GLU A 2 -27.62 8.16 -16.81
C GLU A 2 -26.74 8.18 -15.57
N PHE A 3 -25.62 7.46 -15.63
CA PHE A 3 -24.57 7.49 -14.62
C PHE A 3 -23.83 8.82 -14.74
N HIS A 4 -24.35 9.86 -14.06
CA HIS A 4 -23.64 11.12 -13.91
C HIS A 4 -22.50 10.96 -12.90
N ASP A 5 -21.29 11.23 -13.39
CA ASP A 5 -20.13 11.77 -12.68
C ASP A 5 -19.74 11.04 -11.38
N LEU A 6 -19.03 9.92 -11.54
CA LEU A 6 -18.04 9.52 -10.54
C LEU A 6 -16.85 10.48 -10.66
N PRO A 7 -16.37 11.10 -9.57
CA PRO A 7 -15.25 12.03 -9.62
C PRO A 7 -14.01 11.32 -10.18
N GLU A 8 -13.35 11.96 -11.13
CA GLU A 8 -12.12 11.45 -11.74
C GLU A 8 -11.06 11.19 -10.67
N ILE A 9 -10.40 10.04 -10.80
CA ILE A 9 -9.31 9.57 -9.92
C ILE A 9 -8.16 10.60 -9.84
N SER A 10 -8.08 11.54 -10.78
CA SER A 10 -7.16 12.69 -10.79
C SER A 10 -7.29 13.57 -9.54
N SER A 11 -8.49 13.67 -8.94
CA SER A 11 -8.73 14.54 -7.79
C SER A 11 -8.17 13.98 -6.48
N ILE A 12 -7.94 12.67 -6.38
CA ILE A 12 -7.33 12.04 -5.20
C ILE A 12 -5.81 12.23 -5.23
N THR A 13 -5.20 12.21 -6.42
CA THR A 13 -3.77 12.45 -6.61
C THR A 13 -3.32 13.80 -6.04
N SER A 14 -4.19 14.82 -6.08
CA SER A 14 -3.89 16.16 -5.55
C SER A 14 -3.94 16.25 -4.02
N MET A 15 -4.55 15.29 -3.30
CA MET A 15 -4.47 15.27 -1.83
C MET A 15 -3.17 14.61 -1.32
N VAL A 16 -2.41 13.97 -2.22
CA VAL A 16 -1.15 13.26 -1.94
C VAL A 16 0.06 14.05 -2.47
N THR A 17 -0.14 15.20 -3.13
CA THR A 17 0.99 16.05 -3.53
C THR A 17 1.67 16.66 -2.31
N LEU A 18 2.90 16.20 -2.10
CA LEU A 18 3.87 16.58 -1.08
C LEU A 18 4.31 18.04 -1.25
N ASP A 19 3.60 18.98 -0.62
CA ASP A 19 4.20 20.25 -0.24
C ASP A 19 4.96 20.03 1.07
N ASN A 20 6.20 19.52 0.96
CA ASN A 20 7.30 19.76 1.91
C ASN A 20 8.57 19.03 1.42
N VAL A 21 9.29 19.68 0.49
CA VAL A 21 10.70 19.34 0.23
C VAL A 21 11.53 19.90 1.38
N HIS A 22 11.97 19.03 2.29
CA HIS A 22 13.07 19.34 3.22
C HIS A 22 14.37 18.82 2.59
N PRO A 23 15.41 19.65 2.42
CA PRO A 23 16.65 19.20 1.80
C PRO A 23 17.52 18.49 2.84
N GLY A 24 17.32 17.18 3.00
CA GLY A 24 18.13 16.29 3.82
C GLY A 24 18.45 15.02 3.04
N SER A 25 19.73 14.76 2.82
CA SER A 25 20.29 13.83 1.83
C SER A 25 20.21 12.35 2.21
N GLU A 26 19.01 11.77 2.34
CA GLU A 26 18.78 10.31 2.40
C GLU A 26 17.63 9.81 1.50
N ASP A 27 16.71 10.69 1.06
CA ASP A 27 15.48 10.29 0.35
C ASP A 27 15.62 10.04 -1.16
N GLN A 28 16.72 10.50 -1.78
CA GLN A 28 16.89 10.44 -3.24
C GLN A 28 17.10 9.01 -3.76
N HIS A 29 17.70 8.13 -2.95
CA HIS A 29 18.04 6.76 -3.35
C HIS A 29 16.81 5.83 -3.41
N ASN A 30 15.77 6.10 -2.61
CA ASN A 30 14.60 5.24 -2.47
C ASN A 30 13.58 5.45 -3.61
N GLY A 31 13.39 6.71 -4.03
CA GLY A 31 12.54 7.05 -5.18
C GLY A 31 13.05 6.44 -6.49
N ASP A 32 14.36 6.45 -6.68
CA ASP A 32 15.01 5.84 -7.84
C ASP A 32 14.86 4.31 -7.86
N TYR A 33 14.92 3.67 -6.70
CA TYR A 33 14.73 2.22 -6.58
C TYR A 33 13.29 1.79 -6.86
N LEU A 34 12.28 2.47 -6.29
CA LEU A 34 10.87 2.16 -6.54
C LEU A 34 10.50 2.38 -8.01
N SER A 35 10.98 3.47 -8.61
CA SER A 35 10.83 3.75 -10.05
C SER A 35 11.42 2.61 -10.90
N THR A 36 12.56 2.07 -10.48
CA THR A 36 13.18 0.92 -11.14
C THR A 36 12.33 -0.35 -11.05
N LEU A 37 11.72 -0.63 -9.89
CA LEU A 37 10.82 -1.78 -9.72
C LEU A 37 9.56 -1.64 -10.58
N VAL A 38 8.95 -0.45 -10.63
CA VAL A 38 7.78 -0.19 -11.48
C VAL A 38 8.12 -0.39 -12.95
N LYS A 39 9.29 0.10 -13.40
CA LYS A 39 9.79 -0.12 -14.77
C LYS A 39 10.03 -1.60 -15.06
N LYS A 40 10.60 -2.34 -14.11
CA LYS A 40 10.82 -3.80 -14.21
C LYS A 40 9.47 -4.52 -14.40
N CYS A 41 8.49 -4.26 -13.54
CA CYS A 41 7.17 -4.87 -13.62
C CYS A 41 6.46 -4.53 -14.93
N THR A 42 6.48 -3.26 -15.32
CA THR A 42 5.86 -2.78 -16.58
C THR A 42 6.48 -3.46 -17.80
N THR A 43 7.82 -3.57 -17.83
CA THR A 43 8.54 -4.25 -18.92
C THR A 43 8.20 -5.73 -18.95
N PHE A 44 8.15 -6.39 -17.80
CA PHE A 44 7.76 -7.79 -17.70
C PHE A 44 6.36 -8.03 -18.26
N CYS A 45 5.36 -7.22 -17.86
CA CYS A 45 4.00 -7.37 -18.35
C CYS A 45 3.92 -7.19 -19.87
N LYS A 46 4.58 -6.18 -20.42
CA LYS A 46 4.61 -5.93 -21.87
C LYS A 46 5.28 -7.05 -22.66
N SER A 47 6.41 -7.57 -22.18
CA SER A 47 7.16 -8.62 -22.87
C SER A 47 6.46 -9.98 -22.82
N ASN A 48 5.57 -10.21 -21.87
CA ASN A 48 4.84 -11.46 -21.70
C ASN A 48 3.34 -11.36 -22.06
N ASP A 49 2.93 -10.25 -22.70
CA ASP A 49 1.53 -9.97 -23.08
C ASP A 49 0.54 -10.11 -21.90
N VAL A 50 0.99 -9.76 -20.70
CA VAL A 50 0.14 -9.79 -19.49
C VAL A 50 -0.68 -8.51 -19.46
N SER A 51 -1.93 -8.63 -19.87
CA SER A 51 -2.92 -7.54 -19.92
C SER A 51 -4.07 -7.71 -18.93
N ASP A 52 -4.23 -8.91 -18.35
CA ASP A 52 -5.22 -9.16 -17.30
C ASP A 52 -4.92 -8.33 -16.04
N PRO A 53 -5.85 -7.46 -15.58
CA PRO A 53 -5.59 -6.56 -14.46
C PRO A 53 -5.21 -7.29 -13.16
N ILE A 54 -5.79 -8.46 -12.90
CA ILE A 54 -5.52 -9.23 -11.68
C ILE A 54 -4.08 -9.76 -11.73
N HIS A 55 -3.66 -10.31 -12.86
CA HIS A 55 -2.29 -10.77 -13.05
C HIS A 55 -1.27 -9.63 -12.99
N VAL A 56 -1.58 -8.47 -13.59
CA VAL A 56 -0.73 -7.27 -13.49
C VAL A 56 -0.58 -6.87 -12.02
N LEU A 57 -1.67 -6.78 -11.26
CA LEU A 57 -1.62 -6.42 -9.83
C LEU A 57 -0.78 -7.41 -9.03
N LYS A 58 -0.94 -8.72 -9.26
CA LYS A 58 -0.14 -9.75 -8.57
C LYS A 58 1.37 -9.60 -8.82
N ILE A 59 1.76 -9.24 -10.04
CA ILE A 59 3.18 -8.99 -10.38
C ILE A 59 3.70 -7.79 -9.60
N PHE A 60 2.95 -6.68 -9.60
CA PHE A 60 3.34 -5.47 -8.88
C PHE A 60 3.40 -5.71 -7.38
N GLN A 61 2.40 -6.38 -6.80
CA GLN A 61 2.37 -6.73 -5.38
C GLN A 61 3.59 -7.57 -5.01
N LYS A 62 3.92 -8.61 -5.78
CA LYS A 62 5.07 -9.49 -5.51
C LYS A 62 6.41 -8.75 -5.50
N GLU A 63 6.57 -7.72 -6.33
CA GLU A 63 7.84 -7.02 -6.50
C GLU A 63 7.95 -5.76 -5.61
N ILE A 64 6.82 -5.11 -5.31
CA ILE A 64 6.77 -3.86 -4.55
C ILE A 64 6.48 -4.10 -3.08
N VAL A 65 5.54 -4.97 -2.74
CA VAL A 65 5.16 -5.16 -1.33
C VAL A 65 6.23 -5.97 -0.60
N THR A 66 6.54 -5.56 0.63
CA THR A 66 7.48 -6.23 1.51
C THR A 66 6.81 -6.62 2.83
N GLY A 67 7.49 -7.46 3.62
CA GLY A 67 6.95 -7.90 4.91
C GLY A 67 5.82 -8.91 4.75
N ARG A 68 4.74 -8.71 5.51
CA ARG A 68 3.59 -9.62 5.52
C ARG A 68 2.89 -9.65 4.15
N PRO A 69 2.67 -10.82 3.51
CA PRO A 69 1.92 -10.91 2.25
C PRO A 69 0.51 -10.30 2.32
N LEU A 70 0.06 -9.67 1.22
CA LEU A 70 -1.31 -9.14 1.08
C LEU A 70 -2.35 -10.23 0.81
N GLU A 71 -1.97 -11.24 0.03
CA GLU A 71 -2.88 -12.28 -0.45
C GLU A 71 -2.80 -13.53 0.43
N LEU A 72 -3.97 -14.07 0.77
CA LEU A 72 -4.11 -15.39 1.36
C LEU A 72 -3.99 -16.44 0.24
N THR A 73 -2.87 -17.15 0.20
CA THR A 73 -2.72 -18.37 -0.61
C THR A 73 -3.06 -19.61 0.22
N GLU A 74 -3.33 -20.75 -0.43
CA GLU A 74 -3.54 -22.02 0.27
C GLU A 74 -2.37 -22.38 1.20
N GLU A 75 -1.16 -22.01 0.78
CA GLU A 75 0.10 -22.17 1.50
C GLU A 75 0.08 -21.36 2.80
N THR A 76 -0.33 -20.10 2.73
CA THR A 76 -0.43 -19.21 3.91
C THR A 76 -1.64 -19.52 4.80
N SER A 77 -2.66 -20.18 4.27
CA SER A 77 -3.88 -20.53 5.03
C SER A 77 -3.62 -21.64 6.04
N SER A 78 -2.68 -22.54 5.74
CA SER A 78 -2.31 -23.67 6.61
C SER A 78 -1.17 -23.33 7.58
N THR A 79 -0.28 -22.43 7.20
CA THR A 79 0.91 -22.08 7.99
C THR A 79 0.75 -20.77 8.76
N GLY A 80 -0.20 -19.91 8.40
CA GLY A 80 -0.35 -18.56 8.92
C GLY A 80 0.39 -17.53 8.05
N ILE A 81 -0.15 -16.30 7.98
CA ILE A 81 0.54 -15.19 7.32
C ILE A 81 1.45 -14.49 8.34
N TYR A 82 2.75 -14.51 8.11
CA TYR A 82 3.75 -13.84 8.94
C TYR A 82 4.52 -12.78 8.16
N GLY A 83 5.12 -11.85 8.89
CA GLY A 83 5.98 -10.80 8.35
C GLY A 83 5.78 -9.49 9.09
N GLU A 84 6.76 -8.59 8.95
CA GLU A 84 6.66 -7.24 9.51
C GLU A 84 5.58 -6.41 8.80
N THR A 85 4.93 -5.54 9.56
CA THR A 85 3.91 -4.61 9.08
C THR A 85 4.08 -3.23 9.70
N ASN A 86 3.54 -2.24 9.01
CA ASN A 86 3.34 -0.90 9.55
C ASN A 86 2.05 -0.89 10.36
N PHE A 87 2.17 -0.91 11.68
CA PHE A 87 1.01 -0.79 12.55
C PHE A 87 0.51 0.66 12.56
N ILE A 88 -0.80 0.84 12.39
CA ILE A 88 -1.47 2.14 12.54
C ILE A 88 -2.68 2.01 13.46
N LEU A 89 -2.86 2.99 14.34
CA LEU A 89 -4.00 3.07 15.25
C LEU A 89 -4.95 4.20 14.82
N VAL A 90 -6.17 3.85 14.45
CA VAL A 90 -7.12 4.80 13.86
C VAL A 90 -8.39 4.93 14.68
N ASP A 91 -8.96 6.13 14.70
CA ASP A 91 -10.27 6.39 15.31
C ASP A 91 -11.36 6.22 14.24
N ARG A 92 -12.38 5.39 14.50
CA ARG A 92 -13.53 5.24 13.58
C ARG A 92 -14.29 6.55 13.38
N GLY A 93 -14.37 7.41 14.40
CA GLY A 93 -15.06 8.70 14.34
C GLY A 93 -14.32 9.75 13.51
N ASP A 94 -13.01 9.57 13.31
CA ASP A 94 -12.13 10.48 12.58
C ASP A 94 -11.09 9.72 11.75
N LEU A 95 -11.59 8.75 10.96
CA LEU A 95 -10.76 7.73 10.31
C LEU A 95 -9.70 8.31 9.39
N LEU A 96 -10.10 9.23 8.49
CA LEU A 96 -9.17 9.77 7.50
C LEU A 96 -8.07 10.60 8.15
N LYS A 97 -8.42 11.42 9.14
CA LYS A 97 -7.45 12.28 9.82
C LYS A 97 -6.44 11.45 10.60
N THR A 98 -6.93 10.54 11.44
CA THR A 98 -6.06 9.69 12.27
C THR A 98 -5.23 8.73 11.42
N ALA A 99 -5.79 8.14 10.36
CA ALA A 99 -5.02 7.32 9.43
C ALA A 99 -3.90 8.11 8.72
N ILE A 100 -4.17 9.33 8.25
CA ILE A 100 -3.16 10.16 7.58
C ILE A 100 -2.06 10.56 8.57
N GLU A 101 -2.41 10.92 9.81
CA GLU A 101 -1.43 11.24 10.86
C GLU A 101 -0.49 10.06 11.13
N GLU A 102 -1.04 8.85 11.27
CA GLU A 102 -0.25 7.63 11.48
C GLU A 102 0.60 7.27 10.24
N ILE A 103 0.03 7.35 9.04
CA ILE A 103 0.72 7.02 7.78
C ILE A 103 1.92 7.96 7.55
N ARG A 104 1.81 9.24 7.91
CA ARG A 104 2.92 10.21 7.79
C ARG A 104 4.14 9.84 8.63
N ALA A 105 3.97 9.05 9.70
CA ALA A 105 5.06 8.61 10.54
C ALA A 105 5.76 7.33 10.01
N ILE A 106 5.22 6.70 8.97
CA ILE A 106 5.78 5.46 8.40
C ILE A 106 7.05 5.77 7.61
N SER A 107 8.14 5.08 7.93
CA SER A 107 9.42 5.20 7.23
C SER A 107 9.48 4.35 5.94
N ASP A 108 8.95 3.13 5.96
CA ASP A 108 8.93 2.23 4.80
C ASP A 108 7.49 1.93 4.37
N MET A 109 7.01 2.67 3.37
CA MET A 109 5.66 2.53 2.82
C MET A 109 5.41 1.23 2.06
N ARG A 110 6.45 0.41 1.84
CA ARG A 110 6.31 -0.86 1.11
C ARG A 110 5.83 -2.01 1.97
N LYS A 111 5.95 -1.90 3.30
CA LYS A 111 5.40 -2.89 4.22
C LYS A 111 3.89 -2.74 4.32
N CYS A 112 3.20 -3.86 4.39
CA CYS A 112 1.74 -3.89 4.57
C CYS A 112 1.31 -3.19 5.86
N LEU A 113 0.14 -2.56 5.82
CA LEU A 113 -0.47 -1.95 7.00
C LEU A 113 -1.13 -3.01 7.88
N GLU A 114 -0.99 -2.83 9.19
CA GLU A 114 -1.80 -3.48 10.21
C GLU A 114 -2.65 -2.41 10.89
N VAL A 115 -3.95 -2.43 10.62
CA VAL A 115 -4.87 -1.38 11.08
C VAL A 115 -5.60 -1.86 12.33
N GLN A 116 -5.49 -1.08 13.40
CA GLN A 116 -6.24 -1.30 14.64
C GLN A 116 -7.15 -0.10 14.89
N PHE A 117 -8.40 -0.35 15.26
CA PHE A 117 -9.32 0.72 15.66
C PHE A 117 -9.22 0.99 17.16
N TYR A 118 -9.21 2.27 17.55
CA TYR A 118 -9.16 2.68 18.95
C TYR A 118 -10.38 2.16 19.72
N GLY A 119 -10.14 1.54 20.88
CA GLY A 119 -11.21 0.98 21.72
C GLY A 119 -11.83 -0.33 21.21
N GLU A 120 -11.48 -0.79 20.01
CA GLU A 120 -11.95 -2.06 19.46
C GLU A 120 -10.92 -3.16 19.74
N VAL A 121 -10.94 -3.77 20.93
CA VAL A 121 -9.97 -4.83 21.23
C VAL A 121 -10.32 -6.08 20.43
N ASN A 122 -9.37 -6.55 19.61
CA ASN A 122 -9.47 -7.86 18.97
C ASN A 122 -9.43 -8.95 20.07
N THR A 123 -10.60 -9.36 20.53
CA THR A 123 -10.76 -10.42 21.53
C THR A 123 -10.74 -11.77 20.85
N TYR A 124 -9.59 -12.16 20.31
CA TYR A 124 -9.33 -13.57 20.02
C TYR A 124 -8.44 -14.12 21.14
N LYS A 125 -9.06 -14.92 22.02
CA LYS A 125 -8.31 -15.79 22.93
C LYS A 125 -7.58 -16.82 22.09
N VAL A 126 -6.26 -16.86 22.20
CA VAL A 126 -5.43 -18.01 21.85
C VAL A 126 -5.74 -19.15 22.82
#